data_AF-A0A954GQ33-F1
#
_entry.id   AF-A0A954GQ33-F1
#
_cell.length_a   1.000
_cell.length_b   1.000
_cell.length_c   1.000
_cell.angle_alpha   90.00
_cell.angle_beta   90.00
_cell.angle_gamma   90.00
#
_symmetry.space_group_name_H-M   'P 1'
#
loop_
_entity.id
_entity.type
_entity.pdbx_description
1 polymer ?
#
loop_
_entity_poly.entity_id
_entity_poly.type
_entity_poly.pdbx_seq_one_letter_code
_entity_poly.pdbx_strand_id
1 'polypeptide(L)'
;MFKKLKADKKRHDSDRTGAALVEAALVLPVFFLVIMGVVEFGRALTVSQLVTNAAREGARRSVLDGATNTDVETYVRDILSDPLHITNTDVIAVTITITPATGNTTTGDNLADAQMDDQIKVEVSVPYNEVALAVGHWMNGKNITGESTMRRE
;
A
#
# COMPACT_ATOMS: atom_id res chain seq x y z
N MET A 1 -81.45 -9.46 -24.27
CA MET A 1 -80.66 -10.33 -23.38
C MET A 1 -79.20 -10.27 -23.83
N PHE A 2 -78.42 -9.30 -23.35
CA PHE A 2 -76.99 -9.16 -23.71
C PHE A 2 -76.12 -9.25 -22.47
N LYS A 3 -75.22 -10.21 -22.51
CA LYS A 3 -74.36 -10.74 -21.44
C LYS A 3 -73.25 -9.73 -21.15
N LYS A 4 -73.19 -9.19 -19.93
CA LYS A 4 -72.07 -8.32 -19.49
C LYS A 4 -70.78 -9.13 -19.46
N LEU A 5 -69.79 -8.70 -20.24
CA LEU A 5 -68.40 -9.18 -20.15
C LEU A 5 -67.78 -8.61 -18.87
N LYS A 6 -67.35 -9.49 -17.95
CA LYS A 6 -66.54 -9.11 -16.78
C LYS A 6 -65.14 -8.74 -17.29
N ALA A 7 -64.74 -7.50 -17.11
CA ALA A 7 -63.36 -7.09 -17.28
C ALA A 7 -62.49 -7.76 -16.20
N ASP A 8 -61.54 -8.56 -16.64
CA ASP A 8 -60.57 -9.22 -15.77
C ASP A 8 -59.57 -8.17 -15.25
N LYS A 9 -59.65 -7.87 -13.96
CA LYS A 9 -58.84 -6.86 -13.29
C LYS A 9 -57.47 -7.48 -12.99
N LYS A 10 -56.52 -7.35 -13.92
CA LYS A 10 -55.09 -7.64 -13.67
C LYS A 10 -54.65 -6.87 -12.43
N ARG A 11 -54.40 -7.59 -11.32
CA ARG A 11 -53.93 -7.04 -10.05
C ARG A 11 -52.42 -7.28 -9.90
N HIS A 12 -51.73 -6.19 -9.58
CA HIS A 12 -50.47 -6.11 -8.82
C HIS A 12 -49.32 -7.03 -9.21
N ASP A 13 -48.58 -6.66 -10.25
CA ASP A 13 -47.15 -7.02 -10.38
C ASP A 13 -46.24 -5.83 -9.97
N SER A 14 -46.82 -4.65 -9.74
CA SER A 14 -46.12 -3.42 -9.36
C SER A 14 -45.58 -3.45 -7.91
N ASP A 15 -46.29 -4.09 -6.97
CA ASP A 15 -45.91 -4.07 -5.55
C ASP A 15 -44.61 -4.83 -5.27
N ARG A 16 -44.36 -5.93 -6.01
CA ARG A 16 -43.14 -6.76 -5.83
C ARG A 16 -41.89 -6.00 -6.29
N THR A 17 -42.04 -5.16 -7.31
CA THR A 17 -40.93 -4.36 -7.86
C THR A 17 -40.56 -3.20 -6.94
N GLY A 18 -41.54 -2.55 -6.30
CA GLY A 18 -41.30 -1.50 -5.31
C GLY A 18 -40.64 -2.01 -4.03
N ALA A 19 -41.07 -3.17 -3.53
CA ALA A 19 -40.46 -3.82 -2.37
C ALA A 19 -38.99 -4.20 -2.64
N ALA A 20 -38.69 -4.80 -3.79
CA ALA A 20 -37.33 -5.16 -4.19
C ALA A 20 -36.40 -3.93 -4.26
N LEU A 21 -36.90 -2.77 -4.70
CA LEU A 21 -36.13 -1.53 -4.72
C LEU A 21 -35.74 -1.08 -3.30
N VAL A 22 -36.66 -1.18 -2.34
CA VAL A 22 -36.41 -0.83 -0.94
C VAL A 22 -35.45 -1.80 -0.27
N GLU A 23 -35.60 -3.11 -0.54
CA GLU A 23 -34.67 -4.13 -0.04
C GLU A 23 -33.24 -3.89 -0.56
N ALA A 24 -33.09 -3.61 -1.86
CA ALA A 24 -31.79 -3.27 -2.44
C ALA A 24 -31.20 -1.99 -1.83
N ALA A 25 -32.03 -0.96 -1.59
CA ALA A 25 -31.57 0.30 -0.99
C ALA A 25 -31.00 0.11 0.43
N LEU A 26 -31.47 -0.91 1.17
CA LEU A 26 -30.95 -1.24 2.50
C LEU A 26 -29.69 -2.11 2.46
N VAL A 27 -29.58 -3.02 1.50
CA VAL A 27 -28.45 -3.96 1.38
C VAL A 27 -27.24 -3.33 0.70
N LEU A 28 -27.45 -2.53 -0.34
CA LEU A 28 -26.37 -1.92 -1.14
C LEU A 28 -25.37 -1.11 -0.31
N PRO A 29 -25.75 -0.28 0.68
CA PRO A 29 -24.78 0.46 1.48
C PRO A 29 -23.80 -0.44 2.23
N VAL A 30 -24.30 -1.52 2.85
CA VAL A 30 -23.46 -2.49 3.57
C VAL A 30 -22.59 -3.26 2.60
N PHE A 31 -23.14 -3.65 1.45
CA PHE A 31 -22.39 -4.33 0.40
C PHE A 31 -21.23 -3.49 -0.15
N PHE A 32 -21.46 -2.19 -0.41
CA PHE A 32 -20.40 -1.27 -0.85
C PHE A 32 -19.35 -1.04 0.23
N LEU A 33 -19.72 -0.97 1.52
CA LEU A 33 -18.74 -0.90 2.61
C LEU A 33 -17.79 -2.10 2.61
N VAL A 34 -18.33 -3.32 2.40
CA VAL A 34 -17.50 -4.54 2.32
C VAL A 34 -16.58 -4.49 1.10
N ILE A 35 -17.09 -4.10 -0.08
CA ILE A 35 -16.26 -3.98 -1.28
C ILE A 35 -15.13 -2.97 -1.07
N MET A 36 -15.43 -1.79 -0.52
CA MET A 36 -14.42 -0.78 -0.24
C MET A 36 -13.37 -1.30 0.74
N GLY A 37 -13.77 -2.05 1.78
CA GLY A 37 -12.83 -2.70 2.69
C GLY A 37 -11.89 -3.68 1.98
N VAL A 38 -12.40 -4.49 1.05
CA VAL A 38 -11.58 -5.42 0.25
C VAL A 38 -10.61 -4.68 -0.66
N VAL A 39 -11.07 -3.62 -1.34
CA VAL A 39 -10.24 -2.79 -2.23
C VAL A 39 -9.12 -2.12 -1.44
N GLU A 40 -9.44 -1.54 -0.28
CA GLU A 40 -8.47 -0.87 0.60
C GLU A 40 -7.42 -1.86 1.13
N PHE A 41 -7.85 -3.07 1.52
CA PHE A 41 -6.93 -4.12 1.95
C PHE A 41 -6.01 -4.58 0.81
N GLY A 42 -6.55 -4.75 -0.41
CA GLY A 42 -5.75 -5.06 -1.59
C GLY A 42 -4.71 -3.99 -1.91
N ARG A 43 -5.08 -2.71 -1.73
CA ARG A 43 -4.14 -1.58 -1.85
C ARG A 43 -3.03 -1.69 -0.80
N ALA A 44 -3.35 -1.90 0.47
CA ALA A 44 -2.35 -2.03 1.54
C ALA A 44 -1.34 -3.17 1.28
N LEU A 45 -1.82 -4.33 0.79
CA LEU A 45 -0.95 -5.44 0.40
C LEU A 45 -0.03 -5.08 -0.77
N THR A 46 -0.55 -4.38 -1.77
CA THR A 46 0.25 -3.90 -2.92
C THR A 46 1.35 -2.96 -2.44
N VAL A 47 1.04 -2.02 -1.54
CA VAL A 47 2.05 -1.11 -0.96
C VAL A 47 3.10 -1.89 -0.18
N SER A 48 2.71 -2.87 0.64
CA SER A 48 3.66 -3.69 1.39
C SER A 48 4.65 -4.42 0.47
N GLN A 49 4.18 -4.97 -0.65
CA GLN A 49 5.02 -5.61 -1.65
C GLN A 49 5.97 -4.61 -2.32
N LEU A 50 5.47 -3.43 -2.71
CA LEU A 50 6.27 -2.38 -3.33
C LEU A 50 7.38 -1.88 -2.40
N VAL A 51 7.05 -1.60 -1.14
CA VAL A 51 8.02 -1.13 -0.13
C VAL A 51 9.07 -2.19 0.15
N THR A 52 8.68 -3.47 0.27
CA THR A 52 9.63 -4.58 0.46
C THR A 52 10.56 -4.75 -0.73
N ASN A 53 10.02 -4.65 -1.95
CA ASN A 53 10.82 -4.72 -3.17
C ASN A 53 11.78 -3.53 -3.29
N ALA A 54 11.31 -2.33 -2.94
CA ALA A 54 12.14 -1.13 -2.94
C ALA A 54 13.26 -1.21 -1.89
N ALA A 55 12.99 -1.74 -0.70
CA ALA A 55 14.02 -2.00 0.31
C ALA A 55 15.09 -2.97 -0.20
N ARG A 56 14.69 -4.04 -0.90
CA ARG A 56 15.61 -5.01 -1.51
C ARG A 56 16.49 -4.38 -2.58
N GLU A 57 15.93 -3.57 -3.46
CA GLU A 57 16.72 -2.89 -4.50
C GLU A 57 17.61 -1.79 -3.90
N GLY A 58 17.13 -1.08 -2.87
CA GLY A 58 17.93 -0.15 -2.09
C GLY A 58 19.13 -0.84 -1.42
N ALA A 59 18.91 -2.01 -0.80
CA ALA A 59 19.98 -2.82 -0.20
C ALA A 59 20.97 -3.37 -1.25
N ARG A 60 20.49 -3.70 -2.45
CA ARG A 60 21.37 -4.09 -3.56
C ARG A 60 22.27 -2.93 -3.97
N ARG A 61 21.73 -1.71 -4.02
CA ARG A 61 22.50 -0.52 -4.39
C ARG A 61 23.47 -0.09 -3.29
N SER A 62 23.11 -0.25 -2.03
CA SER A 62 23.92 0.19 -0.91
C SER A 62 25.22 -0.62 -0.74
N VAL A 63 25.28 -1.85 -1.27
CA VAL A 63 26.50 -2.68 -1.25
C VAL A 63 27.45 -2.41 -2.41
N LEU A 64 27.08 -1.57 -3.39
CA LEU A 64 27.98 -1.23 -4.50
C LEU A 64 29.09 -0.29 -4.03
N ASP A 65 30.26 -0.41 -4.65
CA ASP A 65 31.36 0.51 -4.41
C ASP A 65 31.01 1.94 -4.85
N GLY A 66 31.25 2.88 -3.93
CA GLY A 66 30.94 4.29 -4.11
C GLY A 66 29.47 4.66 -3.87
N ALA A 67 28.62 3.72 -3.41
CA ALA A 67 27.25 4.04 -3.04
C ALA A 67 27.18 5.06 -1.89
N THR A 68 26.33 6.07 -2.04
CA THR A 68 26.05 7.06 -1.00
C THR A 68 24.61 6.91 -0.50
N ASN A 69 24.34 7.40 0.71
CA ASN A 69 22.99 7.44 1.27
C ASN A 69 22.01 8.16 0.33
N THR A 70 22.40 9.34 -0.15
CA THR A 70 21.56 10.16 -1.02
C THR A 70 21.20 9.43 -2.32
N ASP A 71 22.12 8.68 -2.90
CA ASP A 71 21.85 7.91 -4.12
C ASP A 71 20.83 6.80 -3.87
N VAL A 72 20.98 6.07 -2.77
CA VAL A 72 20.05 5.00 -2.37
C VAL A 72 18.67 5.57 -2.03
N GLU A 73 18.62 6.64 -1.24
CA GLU A 73 17.38 7.31 -0.85
C GLU A 73 16.62 7.87 -2.06
N THR A 74 17.32 8.58 -2.95
CA THR A 74 16.74 9.14 -4.17
C THR A 74 16.19 8.04 -5.05
N TYR A 75 16.96 6.96 -5.24
CA TYR A 75 16.53 5.84 -6.06
C TYR A 75 15.30 5.13 -5.48
N VAL A 76 15.27 4.85 -4.17
CA VAL A 76 14.13 4.21 -3.51
C VAL A 76 12.87 5.09 -3.62
N ARG A 77 13.02 6.41 -3.49
CA ARG A 77 11.91 7.36 -3.64
C ARG A 77 11.36 7.39 -5.07
N ASP A 78 12.24 7.39 -6.08
CA ASP A 78 11.87 7.41 -7.50
C ASP A 78 11.07 6.17 -7.92
N ILE A 79 11.50 4.97 -7.49
CA ILE A 79 10.77 3.73 -7.84
C ILE A 79 9.43 3.58 -7.09
N LEU A 80 9.21 4.37 -6.04
CA LEU A 80 7.99 4.32 -5.22
C LEU A 80 7.01 5.46 -5.52
N SER A 81 7.48 6.63 -5.96
CA SER A 81 6.64 7.82 -6.16
C SER A 81 5.52 7.57 -7.17
N ASP A 82 5.85 6.97 -8.32
CA ASP A 82 4.89 6.75 -9.40
C ASP A 82 3.86 5.65 -9.07
N PRO A 83 4.25 4.43 -8.63
CA PRO A 83 3.26 3.39 -8.30
C PRO A 83 2.34 3.78 -7.15
N LEU A 84 2.87 4.52 -6.16
CA LEU A 84 2.12 4.95 -4.99
C LEU A 84 1.34 6.25 -5.21
N HIS A 85 1.61 6.97 -6.31
CA HIS A 85 1.06 8.31 -6.60
C HIS A 85 1.36 9.33 -5.49
N ILE A 86 2.58 9.29 -4.96
CA ILE A 86 3.05 10.18 -3.89
C ILE A 86 3.77 11.37 -4.52
N THR A 87 3.23 12.58 -4.34
CA THR A 87 3.82 13.82 -4.87
C THR A 87 4.93 14.36 -3.96
N ASN A 88 4.75 14.26 -2.64
CA ASN A 88 5.78 14.65 -1.67
C ASN A 88 6.59 13.40 -1.30
N THR A 89 7.73 13.20 -1.93
CA THR A 89 8.56 11.99 -1.69
C THR A 89 9.27 11.99 -0.34
N ASP A 90 9.27 13.11 0.40
CA ASP A 90 9.84 13.20 1.75
C ASP A 90 9.07 12.37 2.77
N VAL A 91 7.79 12.07 2.49
CA VAL A 91 7.00 11.16 3.33
C VAL A 91 7.51 9.71 3.28
N ILE A 92 8.29 9.36 2.26
CA ILE A 92 8.92 8.05 2.14
C ILE A 92 10.20 8.10 2.97
N ALA A 93 10.13 7.51 4.17
CA ALA A 93 11.27 7.37 5.04
C ALA A 93 12.13 6.20 4.58
N VAL A 94 13.43 6.45 4.40
CA VAL A 94 14.42 5.44 4.07
C VAL A 94 15.48 5.50 5.15
N THR A 95 15.68 4.40 5.86
CA THR A 95 16.64 4.28 6.95
C THR A 95 17.69 3.26 6.56
N ILE A 96 18.95 3.66 6.60
CA ILE A 96 20.08 2.78 6.31
C ILE A 96 20.81 2.55 7.61
N THR A 97 21.11 1.29 7.93
CA THR A 97 21.84 0.92 9.15
C THR A 97 22.95 -0.05 8.78
N ILE A 98 24.16 0.25 9.25
CA ILE A 98 25.35 -0.56 9.00
C ILE A 98 25.69 -1.33 10.27
N THR A 99 25.76 -2.65 10.15
CA THR A 99 26.23 -3.55 11.19
C THR A 99 27.61 -4.05 10.80
N PRO A 100 28.67 -3.67 11.55
CA PRO A 100 30.03 -4.02 11.17
C PRO A 100 30.31 -5.52 11.25
N ALA A 101 31.13 -6.01 10.32
CA ALA A 101 31.69 -7.34 10.40
C ALA A 101 32.72 -7.46 11.54
N THR A 102 33.07 -8.70 11.91
CA THR A 102 34.12 -8.94 12.91
C THR A 102 35.46 -8.39 12.42
N GLY A 103 35.97 -7.36 13.10
CA GLY A 103 37.21 -6.66 12.73
C GLY A 103 37.01 -5.26 12.13
N ASN A 104 35.77 -4.92 11.77
CA ASN A 104 35.40 -3.57 11.33
C ASN A 104 34.88 -2.74 12.50
N THR A 105 35.04 -1.42 12.41
CA THR A 105 34.57 -0.48 13.45
C THR A 105 33.46 0.44 12.97
N THR A 106 33.11 0.38 11.69
CA THR A 106 32.06 1.24 11.12
C THR A 106 30.70 0.87 11.72
N THR A 107 30.15 1.79 12.49
CA THR A 107 28.78 1.70 13.01
C THR A 107 28.07 3.01 12.71
N GLY A 108 26.79 2.92 12.37
CA GLY A 108 25.96 4.07 12.04
C GLY A 108 25.33 3.89 10.67
N ASP A 109 25.08 5.02 10.02
CA ASP A 109 24.14 5.05 8.89
C ASP A 109 24.81 5.52 7.60
N ASN A 110 26.08 5.96 7.64
CA ASN A 110 26.78 6.53 6.48
C ASN A 110 27.44 5.45 5.61
N LEU A 111 26.90 5.23 4.40
CA LEU A 111 27.39 4.23 3.44
C LEU A 111 28.83 4.48 2.97
N ALA A 112 29.30 5.72 2.99
CA ALA A 112 30.67 6.04 2.63
C ALA A 112 31.69 5.41 3.58
N ASP A 113 31.30 5.12 4.83
CA ASP A 113 32.17 4.54 5.85
C ASP A 113 32.08 3.01 5.88
N ALA A 114 31.11 2.40 5.19
CA ALA A 114 30.93 0.94 5.17
C ALA A 114 32.16 0.23 4.60
N GLN A 115 32.59 -0.84 5.25
CA GLN A 115 33.74 -1.64 4.88
C GLN A 115 33.30 -2.97 4.27
N MET A 116 34.23 -3.69 3.62
CA MET A 116 33.99 -5.05 3.14
C MET A 116 33.49 -5.94 4.28
N ASP A 117 32.56 -6.82 3.96
CA ASP A 117 31.84 -7.73 4.86
C ASP A 117 30.80 -7.11 5.80
N ASP A 118 30.67 -5.78 5.86
CA ASP A 118 29.63 -5.15 6.67
C ASP A 118 28.22 -5.53 6.16
N GLN A 119 27.30 -5.71 7.10
CA GLN A 119 25.90 -5.92 6.78
C GLN A 119 25.19 -4.58 6.72
N ILE A 120 24.59 -4.28 5.58
CA ILE A 120 23.84 -3.06 5.35
C ILE A 120 22.36 -3.42 5.32
N LYS A 121 21.61 -2.89 6.30
CA LYS A 121 20.15 -2.97 6.34
C LYS A 121 19.57 -1.70 5.75
N VAL A 122 18.64 -1.86 4.82
CA VAL A 122 17.81 -0.77 4.27
C VAL A 122 16.38 -1.03 4.67
N GLU A 123 15.79 -0.09 5.38
CA GLU A 123 14.38 -0.07 5.78
C GLU A 123 13.68 1.07 5.05
N VAL A 124 12.53 0.77 4.46
CA VAL A 124 11.69 1.73 3.75
C VAL A 124 10.34 1.76 4.44
N SER A 125 9.84 2.96 4.71
CA SER A 125 8.61 3.20 5.46
C SER A 125 7.77 4.25 4.76
N VAL A 126 6.52 3.89 4.44
CA VAL A 126 5.54 4.80 3.84
C VAL A 126 4.35 4.98 4.79
N PRO A 127 3.96 6.22 5.16
CA PRO A 127 2.77 6.45 5.96
C PRO A 127 1.52 6.03 5.19
N TYR A 128 0.66 5.25 5.85
CA TYR A 128 -0.54 4.69 5.22
C TYR A 128 -1.49 5.78 4.68
N ASN A 129 -1.54 6.93 5.35
CA ASN A 129 -2.42 8.03 4.96
C ASN A 129 -2.13 8.61 3.57
N GLU A 130 -0.90 8.48 3.07
CA GLU A 130 -0.50 8.98 1.75
C GLU A 130 -0.91 8.04 0.62
N VAL A 131 -1.27 6.79 0.94
CA VAL A 131 -1.53 5.72 -0.04
C VAL A 131 -2.94 5.13 0.04
N ALA A 132 -3.74 5.56 1.02
CA ALA A 132 -5.09 5.10 1.28
C ALA A 132 -6.09 5.63 0.24
N LEU A 133 -7.07 4.80 -0.15
CA LEU A 133 -8.09 5.15 -1.15
C LEU A 133 -9.32 5.79 -0.48
N ALA A 134 -9.13 6.88 0.26
CA ALA A 134 -10.16 7.78 0.83
C ALA A 134 -11.24 7.18 1.78
N VAL A 135 -11.51 5.88 1.77
CA VAL A 135 -12.64 5.26 2.51
C VAL A 135 -12.20 4.70 3.86
N GLY A 136 -10.90 4.44 4.05
CA GLY A 136 -10.37 3.80 5.25
C GLY A 136 -9.29 4.62 5.95
N HIS A 137 -9.66 5.43 6.96
CA HIS A 137 -8.70 5.98 7.94
C HIS A 137 -8.44 5.04 9.12
N TRP A 138 -8.78 3.76 8.99
CA TRP A 138 -8.70 2.75 10.04
C TRP A 138 -7.27 2.46 10.53
N MET A 139 -6.25 2.70 9.69
CA MET A 139 -4.82 2.61 10.04
C MET A 139 -4.15 3.99 10.11
N ASN A 140 -4.90 5.03 10.50
CA ASN A 140 -4.36 6.38 10.59
C ASN A 140 -3.16 6.44 11.56
N GLY A 141 -2.07 7.06 11.11
CA GLY A 141 -0.83 7.18 11.88
C GLY A 141 0.01 5.89 11.91
N LYS A 142 -0.31 4.90 11.07
CA LYS A 142 0.54 3.71 10.87
C LYS A 142 1.36 3.83 9.59
N ASN A 143 2.54 3.25 9.62
CA ASN A 143 3.42 3.15 8.48
C ASN A 143 3.42 1.71 7.97
N ILE A 144 3.48 1.56 6.65
CA ILE A 144 3.77 0.30 5.98
C ILE A 144 5.28 0.26 5.76
N THR A 145 5.93 -0.72 6.35
CA THR A 145 7.39 -0.86 6.31
C THR A 145 7.80 -2.12 5.58
N GLY A 146 9.00 -2.07 4.99
CA GLY A 146 9.67 -3.19 4.37
C GLY A 146 11.17 -3.02 4.56
N GLU A 147 11.88 -4.12 4.79
CA GLU A 147 13.31 -4.09 5.05
C GLU A 147 14.05 -5.17 4.26
N SER A 148 15.32 -4.91 3.99
CA SER A 148 16.22 -5.87 3.39
C SER A 148 17.65 -5.63 3.88
N THR A 149 18.37 -6.71 4.15
CA THR A 149 19.77 -6.65 4.57
C THR A 149 20.64 -7.39 3.56
N MET A 150 21.73 -6.77 3.14
CA MET A 150 22.74 -7.39 2.27
C MET A 150 24.14 -7.21 2.87
N ARG A 151 25.04 -8.11 2.53
CA ARG A 151 26.46 -8.02 2.91
C ARG A 151 27.21 -7.29 1.81
N ARG A 152 28.08 -6.37 2.20
CA ARG A 152 29.01 -5.72 1.28
C ARG A 152 30.10 -6.70 0.90
N GLU A 153 30.23 -6.98 -0.40
CA GLU A 153 31.27 -7.86 -0.96
C GLU A 153 32.56 -7.10 -1.31
#